data_AF-A0A538GR05-F1
#
_entry.id   AF-A0A538GR05-F1
#
_cell.length_a   1.000
_cell.length_b   1.000
_cell.length_c   1.000
_cell.angle_alpha   90.00
_cell.angle_beta   90.00
_cell.angle_gamma   90.00
#
_symmetry.space_group_name_H-M   'P 1'
#
loop_
_entity.id
_entity.type
_entity.pdbx_description
1 polymer ?
#
loop_
_entity_poly.entity_id
_entity_poly.type
_entity_poly.pdbx_seq_one_letter_code
_entity_poly.pdbx_strand_id
1 'polypeptide(L)'
;MIDPNLGRPVIDGLAGARSDLAPAPSVDIANGAPTGGDATDRIVMTYVSGTLAAPHVYFTESTNHGASWSTPLPIESAGDRGYYTAPSISPNGTDVYVVYNAFTTPYQPTTATPRALVGVVKHADSSVSPGTPTGAFTELHRSPPGDPRGSSQNNLVGEFLGDYVYAVATRAYGAAVWNDTRNAADCPAIDAWRQALATGDTSVPRPAPQQQCPPTFGNSDIFGGSYADPTP
;
A
#
# COMPACT_ATOMS: atom_id res chain seq x y z
N MET A 1 -0.90 15.26 -5.18
CA MET A 1 -0.93 16.71 -4.89
C MET A 1 0.32 17.05 -4.09
N ILE A 2 0.93 18.23 -4.23
CA ILE A 2 2.00 18.63 -3.29
C ILE A 2 1.35 19.24 -2.06
N ASP A 3 1.59 18.63 -0.91
CA ASP A 3 1.11 19.11 0.37
C ASP A 3 1.90 20.36 0.82
N PRO A 4 1.23 21.44 1.23
CA PRO A 4 1.90 22.69 1.62
C PRO A 4 2.66 22.58 2.95
N ASN A 5 2.27 21.68 3.85
CA ASN A 5 2.95 21.49 5.13
C ASN A 5 4.23 20.66 4.95
N LEU A 6 4.16 19.63 4.11
CA LEU A 6 5.22 18.64 3.93
C LEU A 6 6.17 19.00 2.78
N GLY A 7 5.73 19.79 1.80
CA GLY A 7 6.45 20.03 0.56
C GLY A 7 6.63 18.76 -0.29
N ARG A 8 5.74 17.78 -0.12
CA ARG A 8 5.84 16.44 -0.73
C ARG A 8 4.51 15.96 -1.32
N PRO A 9 4.54 14.99 -2.26
CA PRO A 9 3.33 14.37 -2.76
C PRO A 9 2.51 13.68 -1.66
N VAL A 10 1.19 13.89 -1.69
CA VAL A 10 0.16 13.14 -0.94
C VAL A 10 -0.98 12.78 -1.89
N ILE A 11 -1.74 11.72 -1.56
CA ILE A 11 -2.89 11.27 -2.36
C ILE A 11 -4.21 11.11 -1.60
N ASP A 12 -4.16 11.17 -0.28
CA ASP A 12 -5.26 10.87 0.64
C ASP A 12 -5.88 12.11 1.25
N GLY A 13 -5.09 13.14 1.51
CA GLY A 13 -5.59 14.42 1.98
C GLY A 13 -4.50 15.37 2.44
N LEU A 14 -4.90 16.59 2.80
CA LEU A 14 -4.03 17.60 3.41
C LEU A 14 -3.39 17.02 4.68
N ALA A 15 -2.09 17.29 4.84
CA ALA A 15 -1.22 16.74 5.86
C ALA A 15 -1.23 15.20 5.93
N GLY A 16 -1.60 14.54 4.83
CA GLY A 16 -1.62 13.09 4.71
C GLY A 16 -0.23 12.45 4.68
N ALA A 17 -0.21 11.13 4.62
CA ALA A 17 1.05 10.40 4.54
C ALA A 17 1.70 10.55 3.16
N ARG A 18 3.03 10.67 3.12
CA ARG A 18 3.80 10.91 1.89
C ARG A 18 3.60 9.80 0.84
N SER A 19 3.36 10.16 -0.42
CA SER A 19 3.07 9.21 -1.49
C SER A 19 4.19 9.09 -2.52
N ASP A 20 5.38 9.60 -2.25
CA ASP A 20 6.47 9.68 -3.24
C ASP A 20 7.10 8.31 -3.57
N LEU A 21 6.89 7.30 -2.72
CA LEU A 21 7.27 5.91 -2.99
C LEU A 21 6.13 5.06 -3.59
N ALA A 22 4.91 5.57 -3.65
CA ALA A 22 3.78 4.89 -4.30
C ALA A 22 4.08 4.46 -5.77
N PRO A 23 4.70 5.32 -6.61
CA PRO A 23 5.03 4.92 -7.98
C PRO A 23 6.32 4.10 -8.11
N ALA A 24 7.02 3.81 -7.02
CA ALA A 24 8.22 2.99 -7.08
C ALA A 24 7.84 1.55 -7.48
N PRO A 25 8.48 0.97 -8.51
CA PRO A 25 8.20 -0.40 -8.91
C PRO A 25 8.72 -1.36 -7.84
N SER A 26 7.86 -2.30 -7.44
CA SER A 26 8.23 -3.46 -6.62
C SER A 26 8.23 -4.70 -7.50
N VAL A 27 9.29 -5.51 -7.42
CA VAL A 27 9.59 -6.60 -8.35
C VAL A 27 9.97 -7.87 -7.60
N ASP A 28 9.53 -9.01 -8.11
CA ASP A 28 9.99 -10.33 -7.66
C ASP A 28 10.21 -11.28 -8.85
N ILE A 29 11.01 -12.33 -8.66
CA ILE A 29 11.39 -13.27 -9.71
C ILE A 29 11.28 -14.73 -9.23
N ALA A 30 10.68 -15.58 -10.06
CA ALA A 30 10.55 -17.01 -9.84
C ALA A 30 11.90 -17.73 -10.03
N ASN A 31 12.74 -17.65 -9.00
CA ASN A 31 14.15 -18.03 -9.02
C ASN A 31 14.42 -19.52 -8.73
N GLY A 32 13.40 -20.37 -8.64
CA GLY A 32 13.56 -21.80 -8.35
C GLY A 32 14.12 -22.12 -6.97
N ALA A 33 14.09 -21.19 -6.02
CA ALA A 33 14.57 -21.39 -4.65
C ALA A 33 14.06 -22.72 -4.03
N PRO A 34 14.90 -23.37 -3.20
CA PRO A 34 16.23 -22.91 -2.79
C PRO A 34 17.38 -23.31 -3.73
N THR A 35 17.15 -24.14 -4.75
CA THR A 35 18.22 -24.71 -5.57
C THR A 35 18.40 -24.03 -6.93
N GLY A 36 17.37 -23.34 -7.41
CA GLY A 36 17.31 -22.76 -8.76
C GLY A 36 16.97 -23.76 -9.87
N GLY A 37 16.73 -25.03 -9.53
CA GLY A 37 16.64 -26.11 -10.53
C GLY A 37 15.43 -26.02 -11.47
N ASP A 38 14.34 -25.41 -11.02
CA ASP A 38 13.09 -25.22 -11.76
C ASP A 38 12.70 -23.73 -11.87
N ALA A 39 13.69 -22.83 -11.83
CA ALA A 39 13.47 -21.42 -12.03
C ALA A 39 12.83 -21.17 -13.41
N THR A 40 11.71 -20.46 -13.42
CA THR A 40 11.09 -20.01 -14.67
C THR A 40 11.64 -18.65 -15.11
N ASP A 41 12.36 -17.96 -14.21
CA ASP A 41 12.85 -16.59 -14.38
C ASP A 41 11.75 -15.58 -14.75
N ARG A 42 10.48 -15.93 -14.48
CA ARG A 42 9.34 -15.03 -14.64
C ARG A 42 9.47 -13.90 -13.62
N ILE A 43 9.42 -12.67 -14.13
CA ILE A 43 9.53 -11.46 -13.32
C ILE A 43 8.14 -10.84 -13.20
N VAL A 44 7.70 -10.57 -11.99
CA VAL A 44 6.45 -9.86 -11.70
C VAL A 44 6.74 -8.50 -11.11
N MET A 45 5.92 -7.50 -11.45
CA MET A 45 6.06 -6.15 -10.96
C MET A 45 4.71 -5.56 -10.60
N THR A 46 4.65 -4.83 -9.48
CA THR A 46 3.53 -3.94 -9.19
C THR A 46 4.01 -2.53 -8.85
N TYR A 47 3.20 -1.54 -9.18
CA TYR A 47 3.41 -0.13 -8.83
C TYR A 47 2.07 0.60 -8.78
N VAL A 48 2.03 1.73 -8.09
CA VAL A 48 0.83 2.59 -8.08
C VAL A 48 0.98 3.74 -9.06
N SER A 49 0.01 3.93 -9.93
CA SER A 49 -0.01 5.07 -10.86
C SER A 49 -1.43 5.46 -11.24
N GLY A 50 -1.62 6.69 -11.69
CA GLY A 50 -2.92 7.22 -12.08
C GLY A 50 -3.12 8.65 -11.61
N THR A 51 -4.34 9.14 -11.79
CA THR A 51 -4.71 10.49 -11.31
C THR A 51 -5.00 10.44 -9.81
N LEU A 52 -4.99 11.59 -9.15
CA LEU A 52 -5.46 11.69 -7.76
C LEU A 52 -6.90 11.16 -7.59
N ALA A 53 -7.73 11.25 -8.63
CA ALA A 53 -9.10 10.78 -8.65
C ALA A 53 -9.21 9.24 -8.76
N ALA A 54 -8.20 8.58 -9.30
CA ALA A 54 -8.16 7.14 -9.55
C ALA A 54 -6.70 6.66 -9.64
N PRO A 55 -6.00 6.50 -8.51
CA PRO A 55 -4.72 5.81 -8.48
C PRO A 55 -4.97 4.29 -8.51
N HIS A 56 -4.32 3.61 -9.44
CA HIS A 56 -4.46 2.18 -9.70
C HIS A 56 -3.27 1.41 -9.15
N VAL A 57 -3.50 0.18 -8.70
CA VAL A 57 -2.45 -0.80 -8.42
C VAL A 57 -2.23 -1.58 -9.70
N TYR A 58 -1.18 -1.25 -10.44
CA TYR A 58 -0.86 -1.93 -11.69
C TYR A 58 -0.03 -3.18 -11.43
N PHE A 59 -0.35 -4.25 -12.16
CA PHE A 59 0.46 -5.45 -12.32
C PHE A 59 0.99 -5.54 -13.75
N THR A 60 2.25 -5.90 -13.90
CA THR A 60 2.87 -6.26 -15.18
C THR A 60 3.91 -7.35 -14.94
N GLU A 61 4.23 -8.10 -15.98
CA GLU A 61 5.15 -9.23 -15.89
C GLU A 61 5.99 -9.39 -17.14
N SER A 62 7.13 -10.06 -16.98
CA SER A 62 8.02 -10.47 -18.05
C SER A 62 8.25 -11.97 -17.98
N THR A 63 8.04 -12.65 -19.10
CA THR A 63 8.34 -14.08 -19.29
C THR A 63 9.61 -14.31 -20.12
N ASN A 64 10.37 -13.24 -20.37
CA ASN A 64 11.58 -13.25 -21.19
C ASN A 64 12.71 -12.41 -20.56
N HIS A 65 12.93 -12.59 -19.26
CA HIS A 65 14.08 -12.06 -18.54
C HIS A 65 14.16 -10.51 -18.60
N GLY A 66 13.00 -9.85 -18.59
CA GLY A 66 12.89 -8.39 -18.62
C GLY A 66 13.02 -7.76 -20.01
N ALA A 67 13.17 -8.54 -21.08
CA ALA A 67 13.31 -8.01 -22.43
C ALA A 67 12.02 -7.31 -22.93
N SER A 68 10.86 -7.82 -22.54
CA SER A 68 9.57 -7.16 -22.74
C SER A 68 8.63 -7.40 -21.56
N TRP A 69 7.65 -6.52 -21.42
CA TRP A 69 6.66 -6.54 -20.34
C TRP A 69 5.25 -6.58 -20.91
N SER A 70 4.34 -7.26 -20.21
CA SER A 70 2.91 -7.24 -20.53
C SER A 70 2.32 -5.84 -20.35
N THR A 71 1.21 -5.56 -21.04
CA THR A 71 0.45 -4.33 -20.79
C THR A 71 0.02 -4.27 -19.33
N PRO A 72 0.30 -3.17 -18.60
CA PRO A 72 -0.10 -3.06 -17.19
C PRO A 72 -1.61 -3.22 -16.99
N LEU A 73 -1.98 -4.04 -16.02
CA LEU A 73 -3.36 -4.34 -15.65
C LEU A 73 -3.66 -3.78 -14.25
N PRO A 74 -4.75 -3.00 -14.05
CA PRO A 74 -5.19 -2.64 -12.71
C PRO A 74 -5.75 -3.88 -11.99
N ILE A 75 -5.30 -4.12 -10.76
CA ILE A 75 -5.64 -5.31 -9.97
C ILE A 75 -6.28 -5.00 -8.62
N GLU A 76 -6.45 -3.71 -8.30
CA GLU A 76 -7.18 -3.29 -7.11
C GLU A 76 -8.65 -3.70 -7.14
N SER A 77 -9.24 -3.91 -5.95
CA SER A 77 -10.69 -4.10 -5.82
C SER A 77 -11.45 -2.81 -6.16
N ALA A 78 -12.70 -2.96 -6.62
CA ALA A 78 -13.52 -1.81 -7.02
C ALA A 78 -13.68 -0.78 -5.89
N GLY A 79 -13.39 0.48 -6.20
CA GLY A 79 -13.47 1.60 -5.25
C GLY A 79 -12.19 1.87 -4.47
N ASP A 80 -11.21 0.95 -4.51
CA ASP A 80 -9.90 1.17 -3.91
C ASP A 80 -9.10 2.19 -4.73
N ARG A 81 -8.26 2.94 -4.02
CA ARG A 81 -7.33 3.93 -4.55
C ARG A 81 -5.94 3.54 -4.08
N GLY A 82 -5.15 2.92 -4.97
CA GLY A 82 -3.86 2.33 -4.61
C GLY A 82 -2.91 3.32 -3.95
N TYR A 83 -2.10 2.83 -2.99
CA TYR A 83 -1.09 3.64 -2.31
C TYR A 83 0.29 2.96 -2.28
N TYR A 84 0.43 1.82 -1.62
CA TYR A 84 1.66 1.01 -1.66
C TYR A 84 1.32 -0.40 -2.13
N THR A 85 2.24 -1.04 -2.84
CA THR A 85 2.05 -2.38 -3.38
C THR A 85 3.35 -3.16 -3.45
N ALA A 86 3.28 -4.48 -3.26
CA ALA A 86 4.38 -5.39 -3.48
C ALA A 86 3.89 -6.74 -3.98
N PRO A 87 4.46 -7.27 -5.08
CA PRO A 87 4.20 -8.64 -5.50
C PRO A 87 5.21 -9.60 -4.86
N SER A 88 4.85 -10.88 -4.88
CA SER A 88 5.82 -11.97 -4.81
C SER A 88 5.33 -13.13 -5.66
N ILE A 89 6.25 -13.81 -6.33
CA ILE A 89 5.98 -14.99 -7.15
C ILE A 89 6.64 -16.21 -6.53
N SER A 90 5.90 -17.31 -6.44
CA SER A 90 6.41 -18.58 -5.93
C SER A 90 7.69 -19.01 -6.67
N PRO A 91 8.62 -19.70 -6.01
CA PRO A 91 9.89 -20.09 -6.63
C PRO A 91 9.76 -20.89 -7.94
N ASN A 92 8.74 -21.73 -8.05
CA ASN A 92 8.39 -22.52 -9.24
C ASN A 92 7.55 -21.74 -10.27
N GLY A 93 7.19 -20.48 -10.01
CA GLY A 93 6.46 -19.64 -10.95
C GLY A 93 4.99 -20.00 -11.15
N THR A 94 4.36 -20.69 -10.19
CA THR A 94 2.95 -21.13 -10.29
C THR A 94 1.95 -20.21 -9.61
N ASP A 95 2.42 -19.38 -8.68
CA ASP A 95 1.57 -18.53 -7.84
C ASP A 95 2.12 -17.12 -7.71
N VAL A 96 1.25 -16.12 -7.82
CA VAL A 96 1.57 -14.72 -7.54
C VAL A 96 0.70 -14.21 -6.40
N TYR A 97 1.34 -13.68 -5.37
CA TYR A 97 0.69 -12.98 -4.27
C TYR A 97 0.99 -11.49 -4.39
N VAL A 98 -0.01 -10.65 -4.17
CA VAL A 98 0.18 -9.19 -4.11
C VAL A 98 -0.41 -8.68 -2.82
N VAL A 99 0.35 -7.85 -2.11
CA VAL A 99 -0.18 -7.02 -1.03
C VAL A 99 -0.25 -5.58 -1.49
N TYR A 100 -1.33 -4.89 -1.17
CA TYR A 100 -1.41 -3.45 -1.35
C TYR A 100 -2.15 -2.75 -0.23
N ASN A 101 -1.78 -1.50 0.02
CA ASN A 101 -2.58 -0.55 0.77
C ASN A 101 -3.41 0.29 -0.20
N ALA A 102 -4.64 0.61 0.19
CA ALA A 102 -5.50 1.51 -0.58
C ALA A 102 -6.31 2.43 0.32
N PHE A 103 -6.57 3.63 -0.17
CA PHE A 103 -7.60 4.49 0.38
C PHE A 103 -8.95 4.15 -0.25
N THR A 104 -10.02 4.15 0.55
CA THR A 104 -11.40 3.93 0.06
C THR A 104 -12.22 5.21 0.03
N THR A 105 -11.60 6.34 0.39
CA THR A 105 -12.18 7.69 0.34
C THR A 105 -11.44 8.56 -0.66
N PRO A 106 -12.10 9.53 -1.32
CA PRO A 106 -11.41 10.55 -2.11
C PRO A 106 -10.43 11.37 -1.29
N TYR A 107 -9.55 12.09 -2.00
CA TYR A 107 -8.66 13.07 -1.39
C TYR A 107 -9.42 14.09 -0.54
N GLN A 108 -8.99 14.28 0.71
CA GLN A 108 -9.58 15.25 1.62
C GLN A 108 -8.81 16.58 1.61
N PRO A 109 -9.43 17.72 1.24
CA PRO A 109 -8.74 19.01 1.20
C PRO A 109 -8.51 19.64 2.58
N THR A 110 -9.08 19.05 3.63
CA THR A 110 -8.96 19.50 5.02
C THR A 110 -8.48 18.34 5.90
N THR A 111 -8.04 18.67 7.11
CA THR A 111 -7.64 17.66 8.10
C THR A 111 -8.81 17.15 8.95
N ALA A 112 -10.00 17.73 8.82
CA ALA A 112 -11.15 17.41 9.68
C ALA A 112 -12.02 16.25 9.16
N THR A 113 -11.90 15.89 7.89
CA THR A 113 -12.73 14.84 7.28
C THR A 113 -12.02 13.49 7.39
N PRO A 114 -12.68 12.45 7.94
CA PRO A 114 -12.12 11.11 7.96
C PRO A 114 -11.70 10.62 6.58
N ARG A 115 -10.58 9.88 6.56
CA ARG A 115 -10.11 9.13 5.39
C ARG A 115 -9.96 7.67 5.79
N ALA A 116 -10.22 6.74 4.88
CA ALA A 116 -10.21 5.32 5.21
C ALA A 116 -9.10 4.59 4.46
N LEU A 117 -8.23 3.91 5.20
CA LEU A 117 -7.14 3.07 4.69
C LEU A 117 -7.45 1.59 4.95
N VAL A 118 -7.17 0.75 3.97
CA VAL A 118 -7.21 -0.72 4.08
C VAL A 118 -5.91 -1.35 3.60
N GLY A 119 -5.63 -2.54 4.10
CA GLY A 119 -4.67 -3.49 3.52
C GLY A 119 -5.39 -4.65 2.85
N VAL A 120 -4.90 -5.05 1.69
CA VAL A 120 -5.51 -6.09 0.86
C VAL A 120 -4.44 -7.08 0.40
N VAL A 121 -4.78 -8.37 0.42
CA VAL A 121 -3.93 -9.42 -0.16
C VAL A 121 -4.70 -10.11 -1.29
N LYS A 122 -4.02 -10.26 -2.42
CA LYS A 122 -4.53 -10.87 -3.64
C LYS A 122 -3.69 -12.07 -4.03
N HIS A 123 -4.30 -13.03 -4.73
CA HIS A 123 -3.61 -14.16 -5.36
C HIS A 123 -4.10 -14.37 -6.79
N ALA A 124 -3.20 -14.83 -7.65
CA ALA A 124 -3.51 -15.36 -8.97
C ALA A 124 -2.61 -16.57 -9.27
N ASP A 125 -3.19 -17.56 -9.93
CA ASP A 125 -2.41 -18.63 -10.57
C ASP A 125 -1.57 -18.04 -11.71
N SER A 126 -0.32 -18.45 -11.77
CA SER A 126 0.61 -18.20 -12.87
C SER A 126 0.92 -19.49 -13.63
N SER A 127 1.89 -19.44 -14.52
CA SER A 127 2.25 -20.58 -15.35
C SER A 127 3.74 -20.65 -15.57
N VAL A 128 4.24 -21.89 -15.58
CA VAL A 128 5.61 -22.21 -16.02
C VAL A 128 5.77 -22.09 -17.54
N SER A 129 4.68 -22.01 -18.30
CA SER A 129 4.73 -21.80 -19.75
C SER A 129 4.87 -20.30 -20.07
N PRO A 130 5.94 -19.85 -20.74
CA PRO A 130 6.15 -18.43 -21.03
C PRO A 130 5.04 -17.78 -21.88
N GLY A 131 4.29 -18.58 -22.64
CA GLY A 131 3.18 -18.13 -23.47
C GLY A 131 1.85 -17.99 -22.72
N THR A 132 1.79 -18.40 -21.45
CA THR A 132 0.58 -18.33 -20.63
C THR A 132 0.73 -17.21 -19.60
N PRO A 133 -0.10 -16.15 -19.67
CA PRO A 133 -0.05 -15.04 -18.73
C PRO A 133 -0.48 -15.47 -17.32
N THR A 134 -0.12 -14.68 -16.32
CA THR A 134 -0.71 -14.82 -14.97
C THR A 134 -2.22 -14.57 -15.06
N GLY A 135 -2.99 -15.37 -14.31
CA GLY A 135 -4.44 -15.36 -14.30
C GLY A 135 -5.05 -14.14 -13.63
N ALA A 136 -6.36 -14.20 -13.39
CA ALA A 136 -7.10 -13.14 -12.73
C ALA A 136 -6.83 -13.14 -11.21
N PHE A 137 -6.60 -11.95 -10.65
CA PHE A 137 -6.40 -11.80 -9.21
C PHE A 137 -7.70 -11.88 -8.43
N THR A 138 -7.70 -12.67 -7.36
CA THR A 138 -8.79 -12.77 -6.38
C THR A 138 -8.36 -12.24 -5.02
N GLU A 139 -9.29 -11.68 -4.25
CA GLU A 139 -9.02 -11.15 -2.91
C GLU A 139 -8.99 -12.29 -1.89
N LEU A 140 -7.84 -12.47 -1.23
CA LEU A 140 -7.67 -13.41 -0.12
C LEU A 140 -7.92 -12.75 1.24
N HIS A 141 -7.64 -11.44 1.33
CA HIS A 141 -7.79 -10.69 2.57
C HIS A 141 -8.13 -9.24 2.31
N ARG A 142 -8.92 -8.67 3.22
CA ARG A 142 -9.13 -7.24 3.39
C ARG A 142 -9.20 -6.90 4.88
N SER A 143 -8.45 -5.88 5.27
CA SER A 143 -8.53 -5.36 6.63
C SER A 143 -9.84 -4.59 6.88
N PRO A 144 -10.30 -4.50 8.14
CA PRO A 144 -11.15 -3.39 8.56
C PRO A 144 -10.49 -2.05 8.18
N PRO A 145 -11.29 -1.02 7.85
CA PRO A 145 -10.77 0.31 7.57
C PRO A 145 -10.24 0.98 8.84
N GLY A 146 -9.12 1.70 8.71
CA GLY A 146 -8.58 2.61 9.73
C GLY A 146 -8.56 4.06 9.25
N ASP A 147 -8.46 5.02 10.19
CA ASP A 147 -8.32 6.45 9.87
C ASP A 147 -6.87 6.92 10.08
N PRO A 148 -6.10 7.12 8.98
CA PRO A 148 -4.73 7.64 8.99
C PRO A 148 -4.51 8.95 9.73
N ARG A 149 -5.55 9.76 9.97
CA ARG A 149 -5.44 10.97 10.82
C ARG A 149 -4.96 10.65 12.24
N GLY A 150 -5.29 9.46 12.72
CA GLY A 150 -4.79 8.92 13.98
C GLY A 150 -3.29 8.58 13.98
N SER A 151 -2.57 8.73 12.87
CA SER A 151 -1.13 8.50 12.77
C SER A 151 -0.35 9.81 12.66
N SER A 152 0.96 9.78 12.95
CA SER A 152 1.76 11.00 12.91
C SER A 152 3.24 10.79 12.72
N GLN A 153 3.84 11.67 11.93
CA GLN A 153 5.28 11.89 11.92
C GLN A 153 5.73 12.43 13.28
N ASN A 154 7.01 12.24 13.62
CA ASN A 154 7.59 12.74 14.87
C ASN A 154 7.51 14.29 14.99
N ASN A 155 7.65 15.01 13.88
CA ASN A 155 7.49 16.47 13.86
C ASN A 155 6.01 16.92 13.90
N LEU A 156 5.06 15.97 13.86
CA LEU A 156 3.61 16.13 13.85
C LEU A 156 3.01 16.73 12.56
N VAL A 157 3.84 17.20 11.61
CA VAL A 157 3.42 18.05 10.49
C VAL A 157 2.49 17.33 9.50
N GLY A 158 2.60 16.00 9.43
CA GLY A 158 1.66 15.17 8.69
C GLY A 158 1.55 13.78 9.28
N GLU A 159 0.66 13.00 8.68
CA GLU A 159 0.42 11.61 8.98
C GLU A 159 1.63 10.73 8.62
N PHE A 160 1.68 9.54 9.21
CA PHE A 160 2.76 8.59 8.99
C PHE A 160 2.21 7.17 9.00
N LEU A 161 2.19 6.54 7.83
CA LEU A 161 1.80 5.14 7.67
C LEU A 161 3.00 4.19 7.67
N GLY A 162 4.21 4.69 7.42
CA GLY A 162 5.34 3.88 6.96
C GLY A 162 5.57 4.09 5.46
N ASP A 163 6.49 3.32 4.89
CA ASP A 163 6.90 3.46 3.48
C ASP A 163 6.62 2.22 2.62
N TYR A 164 6.48 1.04 3.22
CA TYR A 164 6.53 -0.22 2.49
C TYR A 164 5.47 -1.20 2.94
N VAL A 165 5.02 -2.01 1.98
CA VAL A 165 4.30 -3.28 2.18
C VAL A 165 5.14 -4.37 1.54
N TYR A 166 5.03 -5.61 2.02
CA TYR A 166 5.82 -6.71 1.48
C TYR A 166 5.00 -8.00 1.42
N ALA A 167 5.15 -8.72 0.32
CA ALA A 167 4.70 -10.09 0.17
C ALA A 167 5.92 -11.01 0.01
N VAL A 168 5.75 -12.26 0.42
CA VAL A 168 6.66 -13.37 0.10
C VAL A 168 5.82 -14.56 -0.33
N ALA A 169 6.22 -15.23 -1.40
CA ALA A 169 5.57 -16.42 -1.91
C ALA A 169 6.47 -17.63 -1.68
N THR A 170 5.87 -18.71 -1.18
CA THR A 170 6.47 -20.04 -1.16
C THR A 170 5.82 -20.90 -2.24
N ARG A 171 6.22 -22.16 -2.33
CA ARG A 171 5.60 -23.14 -3.25
C ARG A 171 4.19 -23.59 -2.82
N ALA A 172 3.71 -23.19 -1.64
CA ALA A 172 2.45 -23.69 -1.08
C ALA A 172 1.57 -22.62 -0.42
N TYR A 173 2.14 -21.45 -0.12
CA TYR A 173 1.45 -20.36 0.55
C TYR A 173 2.20 -19.04 0.34
N GLY A 174 1.49 -17.92 0.45
CA GLY A 174 2.06 -16.59 0.55
C GLY A 174 1.99 -16.03 1.96
N ALA A 175 2.86 -15.09 2.31
CA ALA A 175 2.71 -14.26 3.49
C ALA A 175 2.85 -12.80 3.09
N ALA A 176 2.13 -11.92 3.78
CA ALA A 176 2.12 -10.50 3.48
C ALA A 176 2.04 -9.66 4.75
N VAL A 177 2.63 -8.47 4.67
CA VAL A 177 2.54 -7.42 5.69
C VAL A 177 2.18 -6.06 5.06
N TRP A 178 1.37 -5.28 5.77
CA TRP A 178 0.91 -3.96 5.32
C TRP A 178 0.79 -2.97 6.49
N ASN A 179 0.72 -1.69 6.15
CA ASN A 179 0.52 -0.62 7.13
C ASN A 179 -0.96 -0.45 7.43
N ASP A 180 -1.32 -0.30 8.71
CA ASP A 180 -2.70 -0.31 9.15
C ASP A 180 -2.93 0.68 10.31
N THR A 181 -4.05 1.38 10.28
CA THR A 181 -4.42 2.37 11.29
C THR A 181 -5.77 2.07 11.92
N ARG A 182 -6.27 0.82 11.82
CA ARG A 182 -7.56 0.42 12.42
C ARG A 182 -7.63 0.61 13.93
N ASN A 183 -6.46 0.59 14.60
CA ASN A 183 -6.34 0.78 16.04
C ASN A 183 -5.96 2.23 16.42
N ALA A 184 -5.77 3.11 15.43
CA ALA A 184 -5.41 4.49 15.66
C ALA A 184 -6.64 5.30 16.07
N ALA A 185 -6.48 6.16 17.07
CA ALA A 185 -7.49 7.14 17.39
C ALA A 185 -7.07 8.52 16.88
N ASP A 186 -7.99 9.17 16.18
CA ASP A 186 -7.84 10.54 15.70
C ASP A 186 -7.58 11.52 16.87
N CYS A 187 -6.77 12.54 16.61
CA CYS A 187 -6.49 13.60 17.58
C CYS A 187 -6.91 14.96 17.01
N PRO A 188 -8.10 15.47 17.36
CA PRO A 188 -8.61 16.73 16.82
C PRO A 188 -7.69 17.94 17.05
N ALA A 189 -6.88 17.95 18.11
CA ALA A 189 -5.89 19.00 18.36
C ALA A 189 -4.76 18.99 17.32
N ILE A 190 -4.36 17.80 16.85
CA ILE A 190 -3.37 17.63 15.78
C ILE A 190 -3.97 18.05 14.44
N ASP A 191 -5.21 17.68 14.16
CA ASP A 191 -5.91 18.09 12.93
C ASP A 191 -6.02 19.61 12.83
N ALA A 192 -6.47 20.27 13.91
CA ALA A 192 -6.58 21.72 13.97
C ALA A 192 -5.21 22.39 13.74
N TRP A 193 -4.15 21.87 14.36
CA TRP A 193 -2.81 22.41 14.20
C TRP A 193 -2.25 22.20 12.78
N ARG A 194 -2.42 21.01 12.19
CA ARG A 194 -2.03 20.73 10.80
C ARG A 194 -2.82 21.60 9.80
N GLN A 195 -4.09 21.87 10.07
CA GLN A 195 -4.89 22.80 9.27
C GLN A 195 -4.36 24.23 9.36
N ALA A 196 -4.03 24.68 10.59
CA ALA A 196 -3.49 26.01 10.85
C ALA A 196 -2.14 26.23 10.15
N LEU A 197 -1.25 25.22 10.17
CA LEU A 197 -0.01 25.25 9.39
C LEU A 197 -0.27 25.49 7.90
N ALA A 198 -1.25 24.78 7.33
CA ALA A 198 -1.55 24.86 5.91
C ALA A 198 -2.13 26.23 5.49
N THR A 199 -2.83 26.90 6.41
CA THR A 199 -3.41 28.23 6.17
C THR A 199 -2.53 29.38 6.66
N GLY A 200 -1.37 29.09 7.27
CA GLY A 200 -0.49 30.08 7.87
C GLY A 200 -1.05 30.72 9.15
N ASP A 201 -2.01 30.08 9.81
CA ASP A 201 -2.56 30.53 11.09
C ASP A 201 -1.61 30.15 12.22
N THR A 202 -1.12 31.15 12.96
CA THR A 202 -0.19 30.98 14.08
C THR A 202 -0.87 31.02 15.45
N SER A 203 -2.20 31.17 15.50
CA SER A 203 -2.98 31.22 16.74
C SER A 203 -3.19 29.84 17.38
N VAL A 204 -3.09 28.76 16.59
CA VAL A 204 -3.21 27.38 17.09
C VAL A 204 -1.84 26.87 17.54
N PRO A 205 -1.63 26.64 18.85
CA PRO A 205 -0.34 26.16 19.34
C PRO A 205 -0.10 24.70 18.90
N ARG A 206 1.18 24.33 18.75
CA ARG A 206 1.55 22.94 18.52
C ARG A 206 1.08 22.08 19.70
N PRO A 207 0.23 21.05 19.47
CA PRO A 207 -0.31 20.25 20.55
C PRO A 207 0.78 19.37 21.16
N ALA A 208 0.63 19.09 22.44
CA ALA A 208 1.44 18.13 23.16
C ALA A 208 0.68 16.78 23.18
N PRO A 209 1.08 15.78 22.37
CA PRO A 209 0.26 14.59 22.15
C PRO A 209 -0.05 13.81 23.43
N GLN A 210 0.91 13.74 24.37
CA GLN A 210 0.75 13.05 25.64
C GLN A 210 -0.40 13.60 26.49
N GLN A 211 -0.72 14.90 26.38
CA GLN A 211 -1.75 15.57 27.17
C GLN A 211 -3.06 15.76 26.40
N GLN A 212 -3.00 15.81 25.06
CA GLN A 212 -4.11 16.29 24.24
C GLN A 212 -4.67 15.26 23.25
N CYS A 213 -4.00 14.12 23.08
CA CYS A 213 -4.46 13.08 22.17
C CYS A 213 -4.91 11.82 22.92
N PRO A 214 -5.79 11.00 22.32
CA PRO A 214 -6.12 9.69 22.88
C PRO A 214 -4.87 8.80 23.03
N PRO A 215 -4.87 7.84 23.96
CA PRO A 215 -3.72 6.96 24.20
C PRO A 215 -3.24 6.15 22.98
N THR A 216 -4.10 5.95 21.98
CA THR A 216 -3.81 5.21 20.73
C THR A 216 -3.54 6.12 19.53
N PHE A 217 -3.41 7.44 19.73
CA PHE A 217 -2.90 8.32 18.70
C PHE A 217 -1.42 8.03 18.42
N GLY A 218 -1.04 8.01 17.15
CA GLY A 218 0.27 7.60 16.67
C GLY A 218 0.36 6.11 16.31
N ASN A 219 -0.69 5.31 16.56
CA ASN A 219 -0.70 3.90 16.16
C ASN A 219 -0.73 3.79 14.64
N SER A 220 0.40 3.41 14.07
CA SER A 220 0.54 2.92 12.69
C SER A 220 1.17 1.54 12.81
N ASP A 221 0.32 0.52 12.75
CA ASP A 221 0.69 -0.85 13.00
C ASP A 221 1.12 -1.54 11.70
N ILE A 222 2.00 -2.53 11.82
CA ILE A 222 2.24 -3.48 10.74
C ILE A 222 1.38 -4.71 11.03
N PHE A 223 0.37 -4.93 10.19
CA PHE A 223 -0.43 -6.15 10.21
C PHE A 223 0.07 -7.12 9.16
N GLY A 224 -0.21 -8.41 9.35
CA GLY A 224 0.20 -9.43 8.41
C GLY A 224 -0.55 -10.74 8.59
N GLY A 225 -0.34 -11.64 7.63
CA GLY A 225 -0.90 -12.98 7.65
C GLY A 225 -0.20 -13.91 6.67
N SER A 226 -0.45 -15.20 6.83
CA SER A 226 -0.11 -16.25 5.87
C SER A 226 -1.37 -16.78 5.21
N TYR A 227 -1.31 -17.00 3.91
CA TYR A 227 -2.44 -17.37 3.07
C TYR A 227 -2.06 -18.58 2.23
N ALA A 228 -2.75 -19.69 2.44
CA ALA A 228 -2.56 -20.88 1.62
C ALA A 228 -2.91 -20.57 0.16
N ASP A 229 -2.28 -21.30 -0.75
CA ASP A 229 -2.72 -21.34 -2.13
C ASP A 229 -4.18 -21.85 -2.20
N PRO A 230 -5.13 -21.06 -2.73
CA PRO A 230 -6.52 -21.46 -2.87
C PRO A 230 -6.74 -22.50 -3.99
N THR A 231 -5.75 -22.71 -4.88
CA THR A 231 -5.82 -23.53 -6.10
C THR A 231 -4.59 -24.44 -6.29
N PRO A 232 -4.26 -25.31 -5.31
CA PRO A 232 -3.05 -26.14 -5.29
C PRO A 232 -3.03 -27.32 -6.28
#